data_AF-A0AAN6NX37-F1
#
_entry.id   AF-A0AAN6NX37-F1
#
_cell.length_a   1.000
_cell.length_b   1.000
_cell.length_c   1.000
_cell.angle_alpha   90.00
_cell.angle_beta   90.00
_cell.angle_gamma   90.00
#
_symmetry.space_group_name_H-M   'P 1'
#
loop_
_entity.id
_entity.type
_entity.pdbx_description
1 polymer ?
#
loop_
_entity_poly.entity_id
_entity_poly.type
_entity_poly.pdbx_seq_one_letter_code
_entity_poly.pdbx_strand_id
1 'polypeptide(L)'
;MVWSAPHIGSRPIAILGGGVLGRRIACSFVAGGFNVHIRDPSPQARSDALAYIDENKEAYTFFICPEGGGNKKKPAQYGNYTASKDMETAVKDAWLVIEAVPEKLELKIDTFGELDKYAPRDCILASNSSSFKSSLMLNKVVSSDADERKKWVCNVHYTMPPTIRTVELMTDGHTHQEIFPFLSEVLKQCGMLPATARKESTGFIFNRLWAAVKREILTILAEEVSDAAEIDALWAHMFQASILPCQLMDRVGLDTVAFIEDNYINERKLDGSLTVDWLRKNYITQGKLGLKTPEQGGLYPPSAAPAQSASPKIPPIFVLDVGHGANSPSYPSLAGTSTYGKILRFDGPNQPPKALVTGLPAPDGIDVDPSANRMYWTNMGADVTAADGSVMSATLDGTDKKVLLADGVLTTPKQLILVKDSEKGTEKLYFCDREGCSVHRCNVDGTEHEVLVQNANPGRGVSDPMHWCVGITVDLAKRKFYWTQKGPSKSNAGRILRANMDFLPGETATGRSDIEVVLNKLPEPIDLDMESETGVLYWTDRGEHPRGSSLNCARVDDEKKEVKILARHFNEPIGLKLDLERKQIFVSDLGGSVYAVDVETGKKTVVHRDEGAYTGLVTLPEA
;
A
#
# COMPACT_ATOMS: atom_id res chain seq x y z
N MET A 1 -32.02 -25.12 30.44
CA MET A 1 -31.86 -26.32 29.60
C MET A 1 -30.43 -26.82 29.74
N VAL A 2 -30.13 -28.09 29.48
CA VAL A 2 -28.74 -28.51 29.25
C VAL A 2 -28.36 -27.95 27.88
N TRP A 3 -27.19 -27.29 27.77
CA TRP A 3 -26.73 -26.74 26.50
C TRP A 3 -26.67 -27.83 25.42
N SER A 4 -27.08 -27.46 24.20
CA SER A 4 -26.89 -28.24 22.98
C SER A 4 -26.49 -27.30 21.86
N ALA A 5 -25.51 -27.69 21.04
CA ALA A 5 -25.08 -26.88 19.91
C ALA A 5 -26.27 -26.57 18.97
N PRO A 6 -26.43 -25.31 18.49
CA PRO A 6 -27.44 -24.99 17.50
C PRO A 6 -27.27 -25.85 16.25
N HIS A 7 -28.39 -26.27 15.66
CA HIS A 7 -28.35 -26.87 14.33
C HIS A 7 -27.97 -25.80 13.30
N ILE A 8 -26.77 -25.86 12.73
CA ILE A 8 -26.28 -24.89 11.74
C ILE A 8 -26.94 -25.10 10.37
N GLY A 9 -26.88 -26.32 9.82
CA GLY A 9 -27.60 -26.74 8.60
C GLY A 9 -27.72 -25.66 7.51
N SER A 10 -28.94 -25.45 7.02
CA SER A 10 -29.29 -24.36 6.10
C SER A 10 -29.66 -23.05 6.80
N ARG A 11 -29.65 -23.00 8.14
CA ARG A 11 -30.07 -21.83 8.92
C ARG A 11 -29.08 -20.68 8.73
N PRO A 12 -29.57 -19.44 8.57
CA PRO A 12 -28.70 -18.30 8.33
C PRO A 12 -28.03 -17.79 9.62
N ILE A 13 -26.98 -17.01 9.43
CA ILE A 13 -26.45 -16.06 10.41
C ILE A 13 -27.10 -14.72 10.11
N ALA A 14 -27.69 -14.06 11.11
CA ALA A 14 -28.23 -12.72 10.94
C ALA A 14 -27.20 -11.65 11.37
N ILE A 15 -26.96 -10.66 10.53
CA ILE A 15 -26.13 -9.50 10.85
C ILE A 15 -27.03 -8.27 10.93
N LEU A 16 -27.11 -7.66 12.11
CA LEU A 16 -27.93 -6.45 12.31
C LEU A 16 -27.07 -5.20 12.11
N GLY A 17 -27.24 -4.54 10.98
CA GLY A 17 -26.46 -3.39 10.53
C GLY A 17 -25.69 -3.72 9.25
N GLY A 18 -25.97 -2.99 8.16
CA GLY A 18 -25.29 -3.09 6.86
C GLY A 18 -24.13 -2.12 6.69
N GLY A 19 -23.74 -1.41 7.76
CA GLY A 19 -22.64 -0.45 7.77
C GLY A 19 -21.26 -1.10 7.60
N VAL A 20 -20.21 -0.30 7.80
CA VAL A 20 -18.82 -0.67 7.50
C VAL A 20 -18.39 -2.00 8.11
N LEU A 21 -18.67 -2.25 9.40
CA LEU A 21 -18.31 -3.50 10.07
C LEU A 21 -19.29 -4.63 9.71
N GLY A 22 -20.60 -4.37 9.71
CA GLY A 22 -21.62 -5.39 9.48
C GLY A 22 -21.46 -6.10 8.12
N ARG A 23 -21.25 -5.36 7.02
CA ARG A 23 -21.03 -5.96 5.70
C ARG A 23 -19.75 -6.81 5.61
N ARG A 24 -18.73 -6.49 6.41
CA ARG A 24 -17.49 -7.28 6.48
C ARG A 24 -17.68 -8.58 7.26
N ILE A 25 -18.37 -8.50 8.39
CA ILE A 25 -18.73 -9.67 9.20
C ILE A 25 -19.55 -10.62 8.31
N ALA A 26 -20.57 -10.10 7.62
CA ALA A 26 -21.36 -10.86 6.65
C ALA A 26 -20.50 -11.52 5.56
N CYS A 27 -19.60 -10.77 4.93
CA CYS A 27 -18.70 -11.27 3.89
C CYS A 27 -17.82 -12.44 4.39
N SER A 28 -17.31 -12.37 5.62
CA SER A 28 -16.49 -13.46 6.19
C SER A 28 -17.25 -14.79 6.33
N PHE A 29 -18.54 -14.73 6.68
CA PHE A 29 -19.38 -15.91 6.79
C PHE A 29 -19.81 -16.45 5.41
N VAL A 30 -20.17 -15.56 4.48
CA VAL A 30 -20.50 -15.93 3.09
C VAL A 30 -19.32 -16.64 2.42
N ALA A 31 -18.11 -16.08 2.57
CA ALA A 31 -16.89 -16.69 2.08
C ALA A 31 -16.59 -18.05 2.72
N GLY A 32 -17.00 -18.25 3.98
CA GLY A 32 -16.94 -19.52 4.70
C GLY A 32 -18.03 -20.54 4.30
N GLY A 33 -18.94 -20.18 3.38
CA GLY A 33 -20.04 -21.06 2.94
C GLY A 33 -21.32 -20.98 3.76
N PHE A 34 -21.42 -20.04 4.72
CA PHE A 34 -22.60 -19.89 5.59
C PHE A 34 -23.64 -18.96 4.97
N ASN A 35 -24.92 -19.31 5.09
CA ASN A 35 -26.01 -18.43 4.68
C ASN A 35 -26.09 -17.20 5.60
N VAL A 36 -26.29 -16.00 5.06
CA VAL A 36 -26.31 -14.75 5.82
C VAL A 36 -27.54 -13.90 5.50
N HIS A 37 -28.24 -13.43 6.54
CA HIS A 37 -29.28 -12.42 6.42
C HIS A 37 -28.77 -11.09 6.98
N ILE A 38 -28.82 -10.02 6.20
CA ILE A 38 -28.41 -8.69 6.63
C ILE A 38 -29.66 -7.86 6.90
N ARG A 39 -29.78 -7.32 8.11
CA ARG A 39 -30.87 -6.42 8.45
C ARG A 39 -30.36 -5.01 8.59
N ASP A 40 -30.91 -4.07 7.82
CA ASP A 40 -30.66 -2.64 8.03
C ASP A 40 -31.91 -1.82 7.67
N PRO A 41 -32.31 -0.81 8.46
CA PRO A 41 -33.41 0.07 8.10
C PRO A 41 -33.17 0.86 6.80
N SER A 42 -31.93 1.22 6.50
CA SER A 42 -31.53 2.00 5.33
C SER A 42 -31.49 1.15 4.05
N PRO A 43 -32.24 1.50 2.99
CA PRO A 43 -32.14 0.84 1.70
C PRO A 43 -30.73 0.89 1.10
N GLN A 44 -30.04 2.01 1.26
CA GLN A 44 -28.68 2.19 0.75
C GLN A 44 -27.72 1.23 1.45
N ALA A 45 -27.75 1.17 2.79
CA ALA A 45 -26.85 0.30 3.54
C ALA A 45 -27.05 -1.19 3.19
N ARG A 46 -28.29 -1.61 2.90
CA ARG A 46 -28.57 -2.96 2.40
C ARG A 46 -27.94 -3.20 1.03
N SER A 47 -28.14 -2.28 0.09
CA SER A 47 -27.54 -2.37 -1.26
C SER A 47 -26.01 -2.41 -1.20
N ASP A 48 -25.40 -1.51 -0.43
CA ASP A 48 -23.95 -1.42 -0.26
C ASP A 48 -23.36 -2.68 0.40
N ALA A 49 -24.10 -3.30 1.33
CA ALA A 49 -23.66 -4.52 1.97
C ALA A 49 -23.66 -5.71 0.99
N LEU A 50 -24.70 -5.83 0.15
CA LEU A 50 -24.77 -6.86 -0.89
C LEU A 50 -23.67 -6.68 -1.93
N ALA A 51 -23.50 -5.46 -2.45
CA ALA A 51 -22.44 -5.13 -3.40
C ALA A 51 -21.05 -5.43 -2.83
N TYR A 52 -20.80 -5.05 -1.57
CA TYR A 52 -19.53 -5.36 -0.89
C TYR A 52 -19.27 -6.87 -0.82
N ILE A 53 -20.28 -7.68 -0.50
CA ILE A 53 -20.13 -9.13 -0.47
C ILE A 53 -19.83 -9.67 -1.88
N ASP A 54 -20.54 -9.20 -2.90
CA ASP A 54 -20.31 -9.61 -4.28
C ASP A 54 -18.88 -9.34 -4.76
N GLU A 55 -18.37 -8.15 -4.45
CA GLU A 55 -17.03 -7.70 -4.84
C GLU A 55 -15.91 -8.39 -4.04
N ASN A 56 -16.16 -8.79 -2.78
CA ASN A 56 -15.10 -9.17 -1.84
C ASN A 56 -15.13 -10.63 -1.38
N LYS A 57 -16.21 -11.39 -1.58
CA LYS A 57 -16.35 -12.76 -1.05
C LYS A 57 -15.23 -13.71 -1.48
N GLU A 58 -14.71 -13.55 -2.70
CA GLU A 58 -13.57 -14.32 -3.19
C GLU A 58 -12.28 -13.99 -2.41
N ALA A 59 -12.00 -12.70 -2.20
CA ALA A 59 -10.83 -12.26 -1.45
C ALA A 59 -10.84 -12.77 0.01
N TYR A 60 -12.01 -12.87 0.63
CA TYR A 60 -12.12 -13.41 1.99
C TYR A 60 -11.81 -14.92 2.06
N THR A 61 -11.85 -15.67 0.93
CA THR A 61 -11.43 -17.08 0.91
C THR A 61 -9.93 -17.27 1.13
N PHE A 62 -9.10 -16.25 0.86
CA PHE A 62 -7.67 -16.29 1.13
C PHE A 62 -7.36 -16.44 2.63
N PHE A 63 -8.25 -15.97 3.50
CA PHE A 63 -8.11 -16.15 4.94
C PHE A 63 -8.36 -17.60 5.39
N ILE A 64 -9.10 -18.38 4.61
CA ILE A 64 -9.46 -19.77 4.91
C ILE A 64 -8.35 -20.71 4.43
N CYS A 65 -7.90 -20.54 3.18
CA CYS A 65 -6.88 -21.36 2.53
C CYS A 65 -5.89 -20.46 1.78
N PRO A 66 -4.82 -19.98 2.44
CA PRO A 66 -3.75 -19.25 1.76
C PRO A 66 -3.01 -20.19 0.80
N GLU A 67 -2.53 -19.67 -0.34
CA GLU A 67 -1.76 -20.44 -1.31
C GLU A 67 -0.53 -21.09 -0.64
N GLY A 68 -0.35 -22.40 -0.82
CA GLY A 68 0.71 -23.19 -0.16
C GLY A 68 0.39 -23.71 1.25
N GLY A 69 -0.76 -23.38 1.83
CA GLY A 69 -1.23 -23.92 3.12
C GLY A 69 -1.84 -25.32 3.00
N GLY A 70 -1.24 -26.33 3.63
CA GLY A 70 -1.63 -27.74 3.52
C GLY A 70 -3.10 -28.06 3.88
N ASN A 71 -3.65 -29.10 3.23
CA ASN A 71 -4.88 -29.87 3.45
C ASN A 71 -6.22 -29.17 3.81
N LYS A 72 -6.29 -27.85 3.99
CA LYS A 72 -7.56 -27.14 4.13
C LYS A 72 -8.14 -26.86 2.74
N LYS A 73 -9.39 -27.26 2.51
CA LYS A 73 -10.09 -27.05 1.25
C LYS A 73 -10.98 -25.81 1.35
N LYS A 74 -10.95 -24.96 0.33
CA LYS A 74 -11.94 -23.88 0.14
C LYS A 74 -13.35 -24.49 0.17
N PRO A 75 -14.37 -23.79 0.70
CA PRO A 75 -15.74 -24.28 0.63
C PRO A 75 -16.14 -24.49 -0.83
N ALA A 76 -16.93 -25.54 -1.09
CA ALA A 76 -17.32 -25.91 -2.46
C ALA A 76 -18.21 -24.84 -3.12
N GLN A 77 -18.94 -24.07 -2.32
CA GLN A 77 -19.82 -22.98 -2.76
C GLN A 77 -19.83 -21.87 -1.70
N TYR A 78 -20.05 -20.63 -2.13
CA TYR A 78 -20.33 -19.51 -1.23
C TYR A 78 -21.70 -19.67 -0.57
N GLY A 79 -21.83 -19.11 0.64
CA GLY A 79 -23.12 -19.06 1.31
C GLY A 79 -24.10 -18.12 0.58
N ASN A 80 -25.40 -18.40 0.68
CA ASN A 80 -26.41 -17.49 0.14
C ASN A 80 -26.55 -16.27 1.05
N TYR A 81 -26.84 -15.11 0.49
CA TYR A 81 -27.05 -13.90 1.29
C TYR A 81 -28.21 -13.06 0.77
N THR A 82 -28.96 -12.49 1.71
CA THR A 82 -30.09 -11.60 1.44
C THR A 82 -30.06 -10.42 2.40
N ALA A 83 -30.76 -9.34 2.04
CA ALA A 83 -30.92 -8.19 2.92
C ALA A 83 -32.38 -7.80 3.08
N SER A 84 -32.81 -7.51 4.32
CA SER A 84 -34.17 -7.10 4.65
C SER A 84 -34.19 -5.86 5.55
N LYS A 85 -35.29 -5.12 5.52
CA LYS A 85 -35.57 -4.06 6.52
C LYS A 85 -36.15 -4.66 7.82
N ASP A 86 -36.92 -5.73 7.67
CA ASP A 86 -37.72 -6.35 8.71
C ASP A 86 -36.89 -7.22 9.65
N MET A 87 -37.07 -7.03 10.96
CA MET A 87 -36.31 -7.75 12.00
C MET A 87 -36.69 -9.23 12.04
N GLU A 88 -37.98 -9.53 12.12
CA GLU A 88 -38.49 -10.89 12.23
C GLU A 88 -38.02 -11.76 11.06
N THR A 89 -38.16 -11.27 9.83
CA THR A 89 -37.68 -11.93 8.62
C THR A 89 -36.19 -12.25 8.67
N ALA A 90 -35.37 -11.37 9.23
CA ALA A 90 -33.93 -11.57 9.29
C ALA A 90 -33.52 -12.66 10.30
N VAL A 91 -34.22 -12.75 11.44
CA VAL A 91 -33.75 -13.53 12.61
C VAL A 91 -34.55 -14.79 12.93
N LYS A 92 -35.78 -14.93 12.43
CA LYS A 92 -36.72 -16.01 12.82
C LYS A 92 -36.19 -17.44 12.61
N ASP A 93 -35.25 -17.62 11.67
CA ASP A 93 -34.64 -18.92 11.36
C ASP A 93 -33.14 -18.96 11.73
N ALA A 94 -32.58 -17.86 12.26
CA ALA A 94 -31.16 -17.73 12.47
C ALA A 94 -30.64 -18.63 13.60
N TRP A 95 -29.42 -19.16 13.46
CA TRP A 95 -28.73 -19.88 14.55
C TRP A 95 -27.73 -18.99 15.31
N LEU A 96 -27.28 -17.90 14.67
CA LEU A 96 -26.44 -16.85 15.27
C LEU A 96 -26.93 -15.49 14.78
N VAL A 97 -27.02 -14.53 15.69
CA VAL A 97 -27.20 -13.11 15.37
C VAL A 97 -25.96 -12.35 15.85
N ILE A 98 -25.40 -11.49 15.01
CA ILE A 98 -24.38 -10.51 15.42
C ILE A 98 -24.92 -9.10 15.21
N GLU A 99 -25.12 -8.40 16.32
CA GLU A 99 -25.54 -7.00 16.37
C GLU A 99 -24.36 -6.06 16.10
N ALA A 100 -24.50 -5.22 15.07
CA ALA A 100 -23.54 -4.19 14.65
C ALA A 100 -24.27 -2.87 14.28
N VAL A 101 -25.30 -2.53 15.06
CA VAL A 101 -26.06 -1.27 14.95
C VAL A 101 -25.29 -0.12 15.61
N PRO A 102 -25.70 1.16 15.41
CA PRO A 102 -25.01 2.31 15.98
C PRO A 102 -24.73 2.20 17.48
N GLU A 103 -23.60 2.76 17.92
CA GLU A 103 -23.08 2.64 19.28
C GLU A 103 -23.86 3.49 20.30
N LYS A 104 -25.15 3.18 20.47
CA LYS A 104 -26.08 3.81 21.43
C LYS A 104 -26.69 2.72 22.30
N LEU A 105 -26.46 2.77 23.61
CA LEU A 105 -26.85 1.69 24.54
C LEU A 105 -28.36 1.39 24.50
N GLU A 106 -29.22 2.40 24.57
CA GLU A 106 -30.68 2.21 24.50
C GLU A 106 -31.14 1.51 23.21
N LEU A 107 -30.54 1.88 22.07
CA LEU A 107 -30.85 1.22 20.80
C LEU A 107 -30.45 -0.26 20.81
N LYS A 108 -29.33 -0.59 21.45
CA LYS A 108 -28.89 -1.99 21.60
C LYS A 108 -29.81 -2.75 22.57
N ILE A 109 -30.22 -2.14 23.69
CA ILE A 109 -31.22 -2.73 24.61
C ILE A 109 -32.52 -3.02 23.85
N ASP A 110 -33.02 -2.07 23.06
CA ASP A 110 -34.21 -2.25 22.22
C ASP A 110 -34.03 -3.41 21.23
N THR A 111 -32.87 -3.45 20.56
CA THR A 111 -32.52 -4.50 19.60
C THR A 111 -32.53 -5.88 20.26
N PHE A 112 -31.93 -6.04 21.44
CA PHE A 112 -31.93 -7.32 22.17
C PHE A 112 -33.32 -7.71 22.69
N GLY A 113 -34.18 -6.74 23.01
CA GLY A 113 -35.59 -7.01 23.30
C GLY A 113 -36.37 -7.55 22.09
N GLU A 114 -36.12 -7.00 20.90
CA GLU A 114 -36.69 -7.56 19.66
C GLU A 114 -36.15 -8.97 19.35
N LEU A 115 -34.85 -9.21 19.61
CA LEU A 115 -34.25 -10.53 19.43
C LEU A 115 -34.83 -11.59 20.35
N ASP A 116 -35.13 -11.25 21.60
CA ASP A 116 -35.80 -12.16 22.53
C ASP A 116 -37.21 -12.58 22.04
N LYS A 117 -37.88 -11.69 21.31
CA LYS A 117 -39.20 -11.94 20.73
C LYS A 117 -39.13 -12.81 19.47
N TYR A 118 -38.20 -12.52 18.56
CA TYR A 118 -38.23 -13.05 17.19
C TYR A 118 -37.21 -14.15 16.90
N ALA A 119 -36.08 -14.21 17.60
CA ALA A 119 -35.05 -15.20 17.31
C ALA A 119 -35.38 -16.57 17.93
N PRO A 120 -35.01 -17.70 17.29
CA PRO A 120 -35.16 -19.04 17.86
C PRO A 120 -34.54 -19.18 19.25
N ARG A 121 -35.09 -20.06 20.09
CA ARG A 121 -34.64 -20.26 21.48
C ARG A 121 -33.22 -20.84 21.59
N ASP A 122 -32.77 -21.54 20.57
CA ASP A 122 -31.39 -22.06 20.42
C ASP A 122 -30.47 -21.12 19.63
N CYS A 123 -30.90 -19.89 19.32
CA CYS A 123 -30.09 -18.90 18.62
C CYS A 123 -29.10 -18.22 19.57
N ILE A 124 -27.83 -18.16 19.18
CA ILE A 124 -26.80 -17.39 19.89
C ILE A 124 -26.96 -15.92 19.52
N LEU A 125 -27.08 -15.04 20.51
CA LEU A 125 -27.21 -13.60 20.31
C LEU A 125 -25.89 -12.91 20.68
N ALA A 126 -25.26 -12.27 19.73
CA ALA A 126 -23.97 -11.63 19.93
C ALA A 126 -24.02 -10.13 19.64
N SER A 127 -23.21 -9.34 20.35
CA SER A 127 -22.95 -7.94 20.00
C SER A 127 -21.50 -7.72 19.59
N ASN A 128 -21.30 -6.96 18.52
CA ASN A 128 -20.02 -6.44 18.04
C ASN A 128 -19.63 -5.10 18.70
N SER A 129 -20.34 -4.66 19.74
CA SER A 129 -20.00 -3.42 20.44
C SER A 129 -18.58 -3.46 20.98
N SER A 130 -17.83 -2.38 20.73
CA SER A 130 -16.48 -2.19 21.25
C SER A 130 -16.48 -1.58 22.66
N SER A 131 -17.60 -0.94 23.04
CA SER A 131 -17.72 -0.14 24.26
C SER A 131 -18.58 -0.80 25.34
N PHE A 132 -19.61 -1.55 24.95
CA PHE A 132 -20.59 -2.09 25.87
C PHE A 132 -20.49 -3.60 26.02
N LYS A 133 -20.43 -4.04 27.28
CA LYS A 133 -20.58 -5.45 27.67
C LYS A 133 -22.01 -5.90 27.35
N SER A 134 -22.18 -7.11 26.82
CA SER A 134 -23.51 -7.59 26.42
C SER A 134 -24.49 -7.70 27.60
N SER A 135 -24.01 -7.86 28.84
CA SER A 135 -24.82 -7.79 30.07
C SER A 135 -25.66 -6.51 30.18
N LEU A 136 -25.17 -5.38 29.65
CA LEU A 136 -25.86 -4.09 29.69
C LEU A 136 -27.03 -4.00 28.70
N MET A 137 -27.15 -4.94 27.76
CA MET A 137 -28.15 -4.93 26.69
C MET A 137 -29.39 -5.77 27.03
N LEU A 138 -29.40 -6.45 28.18
CA LEU A 138 -30.37 -7.50 28.49
C LEU A 138 -31.63 -7.00 29.20
N ASN A 139 -31.77 -5.70 29.45
CA ASN A 139 -32.87 -5.13 30.23
C ASN A 139 -34.26 -5.42 29.63
N LYS A 140 -34.36 -5.54 28.29
CA LYS A 140 -35.61 -5.85 27.57
C LYS A 140 -35.72 -7.31 27.13
N VAL A 141 -34.81 -8.18 27.56
CA VAL A 141 -34.90 -9.64 27.41
C VAL A 141 -35.75 -10.15 28.58
N VAL A 142 -37.06 -10.29 28.34
CA VAL A 142 -38.10 -10.46 29.37
C VAL A 142 -39.14 -11.53 29.02
N SER A 143 -38.87 -12.39 28.04
CA SER A 143 -39.68 -13.59 27.77
C SER A 143 -39.86 -14.45 29.02
N SER A 144 -40.84 -15.34 29.01
CA SER A 144 -41.10 -16.27 30.12
C SER A 144 -39.90 -17.17 30.48
N ASP A 145 -38.95 -17.33 29.55
CA ASP A 145 -37.70 -18.08 29.70
C ASP A 145 -36.45 -17.18 29.63
N ALA A 146 -36.60 -15.88 29.93
CA ALA A 146 -35.53 -14.88 29.82
C ALA A 146 -34.23 -15.29 30.53
N ASP A 147 -34.31 -15.91 31.70
CA ASP A 147 -33.12 -16.35 32.44
C ASP A 147 -32.32 -17.42 31.70
N GLU A 148 -32.98 -18.28 30.93
CA GLU A 148 -32.29 -19.21 30.05
C GLU A 148 -31.80 -18.50 28.79
N ARG A 149 -32.63 -17.63 28.17
CA ARG A 149 -32.25 -16.85 26.98
C ARG A 149 -30.97 -16.04 27.20
N LYS A 150 -30.82 -15.39 28.35
CA LYS A 150 -29.64 -14.56 28.66
C LYS A 150 -28.34 -15.38 28.62
N LYS A 151 -28.38 -16.69 28.90
CA LYS A 151 -27.21 -17.58 28.77
C LYS A 151 -26.79 -17.87 27.32
N TRP A 152 -27.59 -17.45 26.34
CA TRP A 152 -27.27 -17.52 24.92
C TRP A 152 -26.68 -16.22 24.38
N VAL A 153 -26.42 -15.24 25.25
CA VAL A 153 -25.90 -13.93 24.88
C VAL A 153 -24.39 -13.84 25.14
N CYS A 154 -23.66 -13.24 24.21
CA CYS A 154 -22.23 -12.96 24.35
C CYS A 154 -21.81 -11.71 23.55
N ASN A 155 -20.55 -11.32 23.66
CA ASN A 155 -19.94 -10.40 22.70
C ASN A 155 -19.11 -11.19 21.66
N VAL A 156 -19.16 -10.74 20.41
CA VAL A 156 -18.34 -11.21 19.29
C VAL A 156 -17.79 -9.96 18.60
N HIS A 157 -16.57 -9.55 18.97
CA HIS A 157 -15.99 -8.27 18.59
C HIS A 157 -14.96 -8.43 17.46
N TYR A 158 -15.34 -7.97 16.27
CA TYR A 158 -14.49 -7.79 15.09
C TYR A 158 -13.89 -6.39 15.07
N THR A 159 -12.68 -6.26 14.52
CA THR A 159 -11.97 -4.98 14.43
C THR A 159 -11.71 -4.53 12.99
N MET A 160 -11.29 -3.26 12.84
CA MET A 160 -10.85 -2.64 11.58
C MET A 160 -9.32 -2.67 11.48
N PRO A 161 -8.71 -2.72 10.27
CA PRO A 161 -9.29 -2.85 8.91
C PRO A 161 -9.65 -4.31 8.46
N PRO A 162 -10.22 -4.53 7.24
CA PRO A 162 -10.50 -5.83 6.60
C PRO A 162 -9.48 -6.94 6.80
N THR A 163 -8.20 -6.60 6.77
CA THR A 163 -7.09 -7.55 6.86
C THR A 163 -6.84 -8.07 8.28
N ILE A 164 -7.39 -7.42 9.32
CA ILE A 164 -7.29 -7.93 10.69
C ILE A 164 -8.35 -9.02 10.90
N ARG A 165 -7.87 -10.24 11.12
CA ARG A 165 -8.69 -11.46 11.27
C ARG A 165 -9.09 -11.75 12.71
N THR A 166 -8.61 -10.97 13.68
CA THR A 166 -8.89 -11.19 15.11
C THR A 166 -10.36 -10.97 15.43
N VAL A 167 -10.94 -11.91 16.18
CA VAL A 167 -12.30 -11.81 16.72
C VAL A 167 -12.25 -12.11 18.22
N GLU A 168 -12.66 -11.17 19.06
CA GLU A 168 -12.70 -11.37 20.51
C GLU A 168 -14.08 -11.83 20.95
N LEU A 169 -14.16 -13.02 21.55
CA LEU A 169 -15.36 -13.57 22.16
C LEU A 169 -15.35 -13.24 23.65
N MET A 170 -16.47 -12.82 24.22
CA MET A 170 -16.54 -12.53 25.66
C MET A 170 -17.87 -12.97 26.26
N THR A 171 -17.79 -13.56 27.45
CA THR A 171 -18.96 -13.90 28.27
C THR A 171 -19.49 -12.69 29.02
N ASP A 172 -20.80 -12.68 29.28
CA ASP A 172 -21.47 -11.76 30.21
C ASP A 172 -21.52 -12.29 31.66
N GLY A 173 -20.81 -13.41 31.93
CA GLY A 173 -20.81 -14.11 33.22
C GLY A 173 -21.88 -15.20 33.36
N HIS A 174 -22.90 -15.20 32.50
CA HIS A 174 -23.99 -16.18 32.49
C HIS A 174 -24.04 -17.00 31.20
N THR A 175 -23.35 -16.56 30.14
CA THR A 175 -23.21 -17.27 28.87
C THR A 175 -22.83 -18.75 29.07
N HIS A 176 -23.52 -19.66 28.37
CA HIS A 176 -23.13 -21.07 28.28
C HIS A 176 -21.69 -21.18 27.78
N GLN A 177 -20.83 -21.85 28.54
CA GLN A 177 -19.38 -21.88 28.26
C GLN A 177 -19.07 -22.60 26.95
N GLU A 178 -19.93 -23.53 26.56
CA GLU A 178 -19.84 -24.34 25.36
C GLU A 178 -20.07 -23.53 24.07
N ILE A 179 -20.67 -22.33 24.16
CA ILE A 179 -20.80 -21.40 23.01
C ILE A 179 -19.43 -20.98 22.48
N PHE A 180 -18.44 -20.76 23.35
CA PHE A 180 -17.13 -20.26 22.95
C PHE A 180 -16.31 -21.23 22.10
N PRO A 181 -16.11 -22.51 22.48
CA PRO A 181 -15.42 -23.46 21.61
C PRO A 181 -16.20 -23.70 20.30
N PHE A 182 -17.54 -23.73 20.36
CA PHE A 182 -18.38 -23.87 19.18
C PHE A 182 -18.20 -22.71 18.19
N LEU A 183 -18.37 -21.46 18.64
CA LEU A 183 -18.16 -20.28 17.80
C LEU A 183 -16.71 -20.15 17.34
N SER A 184 -15.74 -20.51 18.17
CA SER A 184 -14.32 -20.48 17.78
C SER A 184 -14.05 -21.42 16.62
N GLU A 185 -14.67 -22.60 16.58
CA GLU A 185 -14.52 -23.53 15.48
C GLU A 185 -15.15 -22.97 14.20
N VAL A 186 -16.36 -22.42 14.28
CA VAL A 186 -17.02 -21.79 13.13
C VAL A 186 -16.21 -20.61 12.60
N LEU A 187 -15.72 -19.73 13.47
CA LEU A 187 -14.91 -18.57 13.07
C LEU A 187 -13.60 -18.98 12.39
N LYS A 188 -12.96 -20.06 12.86
CA LYS A 188 -11.75 -20.61 12.20
C LYS A 188 -12.05 -21.17 10.81
N GLN A 189 -13.24 -21.74 10.59
CA GLN A 189 -13.67 -22.18 9.25
C GLN A 189 -13.84 -20.98 8.30
N CYS A 190 -14.22 -19.81 8.83
CA CYS A 190 -14.25 -18.54 8.10
C CYS A 190 -12.87 -17.85 7.99
N GLY A 191 -11.78 -18.50 8.39
CA GLY A 191 -10.42 -17.93 8.33
C GLY A 191 -10.11 -16.88 9.40
N MET A 192 -11.00 -16.71 10.39
CA MET A 192 -10.82 -15.75 11.48
C MET A 192 -9.92 -16.33 12.59
N LEU A 193 -9.40 -15.45 13.44
CA LEU A 193 -8.55 -15.76 14.59
C LEU A 193 -9.31 -15.44 15.89
N PRO A 194 -10.13 -16.37 16.41
CA PRO A 194 -10.90 -16.13 17.62
C PRO A 194 -10.04 -16.20 18.89
N ALA A 195 -10.32 -15.31 19.85
CA ALA A 195 -9.76 -15.34 21.20
C ALA A 195 -10.85 -15.10 22.24
N THR A 196 -10.88 -15.88 23.32
CA THR A 196 -11.97 -15.84 24.31
C THR A 196 -11.56 -15.15 25.62
N ALA A 197 -12.22 -14.04 25.94
CA ALA A 197 -12.25 -13.43 27.25
C ALA A 197 -13.21 -14.23 28.15
N ARG A 198 -12.63 -15.01 29.07
CA ARG A 198 -13.36 -15.93 29.96
C ARG A 198 -14.17 -15.23 31.06
N LYS A 199 -14.05 -13.91 31.16
CA LYS A 199 -14.79 -13.03 32.06
C LYS A 199 -15.07 -11.74 31.32
N GLU A 200 -16.08 -11.00 31.78
CA GLU A 200 -16.28 -9.64 31.33
C GLU A 200 -15.03 -8.79 31.56
N SER A 201 -14.64 -8.07 30.53
CA SER A 201 -13.44 -7.24 30.52
C SER A 201 -13.70 -6.04 29.63
N THR A 202 -13.65 -4.85 30.22
CA THR A 202 -13.65 -3.61 29.44
C THR A 202 -12.44 -3.60 28.51
N GLY A 203 -12.67 -3.33 27.23
CA GLY A 203 -11.66 -3.47 26.18
C GLY A 203 -11.22 -4.91 25.90
N PHE A 204 -12.03 -5.90 26.25
CA PHE A 204 -11.79 -7.31 25.94
C PHE A 204 -10.41 -7.78 26.42
N ILE A 205 -9.61 -8.37 25.52
CA ILE A 205 -8.26 -8.87 25.78
C ILE A 205 -7.26 -7.84 25.26
N PHE A 206 -7.32 -7.53 23.96
CA PHE A 206 -6.26 -6.77 23.29
C PHE A 206 -6.28 -5.29 23.69
N ASN A 207 -7.45 -4.63 23.70
CA ASN A 207 -7.49 -3.22 24.10
C ASN A 207 -7.12 -3.04 25.59
N ARG A 208 -7.38 -4.05 26.43
CA ARG A 208 -6.91 -4.08 27.82
C ARG A 208 -5.40 -4.26 27.93
N LEU A 209 -4.80 -5.14 27.12
CA LEU A 209 -3.35 -5.28 27.02
C LEU A 209 -2.72 -3.95 26.56
N TRP A 210 -3.30 -3.35 25.54
CA TRP A 210 -2.88 -2.06 25.01
C TRP A 210 -2.97 -0.93 26.05
N ALA A 211 -4.04 -0.88 26.84
CA ALA A 211 -4.16 0.06 27.96
C ALA A 211 -3.06 -0.14 29.02
N ALA A 212 -2.61 -1.37 29.27
CA ALA A 212 -1.48 -1.62 30.17
C ALA A 212 -0.15 -1.11 29.59
N VAL A 213 0.12 -1.39 28.32
CA VAL A 213 1.33 -0.91 27.64
C VAL A 213 1.38 0.63 27.61
N LYS A 214 0.29 1.27 27.21
CA LYS A 214 0.20 2.74 27.21
C LYS A 214 0.43 3.34 28.59
N ARG A 215 -0.19 2.80 29.62
CA ARG A 215 -0.05 3.31 30.99
C ARG A 215 1.41 3.25 31.47
N GLU A 216 2.11 2.16 31.15
CA GLU A 216 3.53 2.04 31.50
C GLU A 216 4.39 3.04 30.74
N ILE A 217 4.15 3.21 29.43
CA ILE A 217 4.83 4.22 28.62
C ILE A 217 4.61 5.62 29.21
N LEU A 218 3.39 5.98 29.58
CA LEU A 218 3.10 7.27 30.21
C LEU A 218 3.83 7.44 31.54
N THR A 219 3.99 6.36 32.32
CA THR A 219 4.72 6.39 33.59
C THR A 219 6.22 6.63 33.36
N ILE A 220 6.83 5.91 32.41
CA ILE A 220 8.24 6.11 32.00
C ILE A 220 8.50 7.57 31.59
N LEU A 221 7.59 8.14 30.81
CA LEU A 221 7.67 9.54 30.37
C LEU A 221 7.48 10.51 31.55
N ALA A 222 6.54 10.22 32.46
CA ALA A 222 6.24 11.06 33.61
C ALA A 222 7.36 11.09 34.65
N GLU A 223 8.09 9.99 34.79
CA GLU A 223 9.26 9.84 35.65
C GLU A 223 10.56 10.31 34.97
N GLU A 224 10.47 10.82 33.73
CA GLU A 224 11.60 11.33 32.94
C GLU A 224 12.72 10.28 32.72
N VAL A 225 12.36 9.00 32.68
CA VAL A 225 13.30 7.88 32.47
C VAL A 225 13.82 7.86 31.02
N SER A 226 12.98 8.23 30.04
CA SER A 226 13.31 8.33 28.62
C SER A 226 12.24 9.17 27.89
N ASP A 227 12.37 9.35 26.57
CA ASP A 227 11.42 10.07 25.72
C ASP A 227 10.67 9.16 24.74
N ALA A 228 9.62 9.72 24.10
CA ALA A 228 8.76 8.98 23.20
C ALA A 228 9.49 8.42 21.96
N ALA A 229 10.51 9.13 21.46
CA ALA A 229 11.25 8.72 20.27
C ALA A 229 12.15 7.53 20.56
N GLU A 230 12.83 7.53 21.70
CA GLU A 230 13.66 6.42 22.16
C GLU A 230 12.81 5.18 22.49
N ILE A 231 11.68 5.35 23.18
CA ILE A 231 10.74 4.25 23.48
C ILE A 231 10.28 3.56 22.19
N ASP A 232 9.85 4.34 21.19
CA ASP A 232 9.40 3.79 19.91
C ASP A 232 10.54 3.16 19.11
N ALA A 233 11.75 3.72 19.16
CA ALA A 233 12.93 3.14 18.51
C ALA A 233 13.30 1.77 19.12
N LEU A 234 13.29 1.67 20.44
CA LEU A 234 13.51 0.40 21.15
C LEU A 234 12.42 -0.61 20.83
N TRP A 235 11.15 -0.18 20.84
CA TRP A 235 10.02 -1.03 20.47
C TRP A 235 10.15 -1.58 19.04
N ALA A 236 10.45 -0.70 18.08
CA ALA A 236 10.67 -1.06 16.68
C ALA A 236 11.78 -2.11 16.54
N HIS A 237 12.93 -1.88 17.18
CA HIS A 237 14.09 -2.76 17.08
C HIS A 237 13.87 -4.11 17.79
N MET A 238 13.29 -4.11 18.99
CA MET A 238 13.07 -5.34 19.77
C MET A 238 12.00 -6.24 19.17
N PHE A 239 10.90 -5.66 18.69
CA PHE A 239 9.74 -6.42 18.21
C PHE A 239 9.64 -6.52 16.69
N GLN A 240 10.56 -5.86 15.96
CA GLN A 240 10.50 -5.71 14.49
C GLN A 240 9.11 -5.20 14.05
N ALA A 241 8.51 -4.33 14.88
CA ALA A 241 7.13 -3.90 14.75
C ALA A 241 7.04 -2.66 13.86
N SER A 242 6.11 -2.69 12.91
CA SER A 242 5.77 -1.52 12.06
C SER A 242 4.84 -0.52 12.75
N ILE A 243 4.17 -0.94 13.83
CA ILE A 243 3.30 -0.09 14.63
C ILE A 243 4.05 0.29 15.90
N LEU A 244 4.24 1.60 16.08
CA LEU A 244 5.00 2.17 17.18
C LEU A 244 4.04 2.79 18.23
N PRO A 245 4.22 2.50 19.52
CA PRO A 245 3.19 2.76 20.51
C PRO A 245 2.98 4.24 20.84
N CYS A 246 4.03 5.06 20.91
CA CYS A 246 3.88 6.49 21.18
C CYS A 246 3.28 7.20 19.96
N GLN A 247 3.76 6.90 18.75
CA GLN A 247 3.16 7.39 17.51
C GLN A 247 1.70 6.96 17.36
N LEU A 248 1.34 5.75 17.80
CA LEU A 248 -0.04 5.29 17.79
C LEU A 248 -0.92 6.11 18.74
N MET A 249 -0.42 6.47 19.94
CA MET A 249 -1.14 7.36 20.86
C MET A 249 -1.36 8.75 20.25
N ASP A 250 -0.32 9.34 19.63
CA ASP A 250 -0.45 10.63 18.94
C ASP A 250 -1.40 10.56 17.74
N ARG A 251 -1.42 9.44 17.00
CA ARG A 251 -2.35 9.20 15.89
C ARG A 251 -3.80 9.08 16.35
N VAL A 252 -4.05 8.42 17.47
CA VAL A 252 -5.38 8.31 18.08
C VAL A 252 -5.83 9.67 18.63
N GLY A 253 -4.89 10.43 19.17
CA GLY A 253 -5.10 11.72 19.80
C GLY A 253 -5.12 11.59 21.33
N LEU A 254 -4.32 12.44 22.00
CA LEU A 254 -4.05 12.29 23.44
C LEU A 254 -5.28 12.56 24.32
N ASP A 255 -6.20 13.39 23.86
CA ASP A 255 -7.53 13.59 24.47
C ASP A 255 -8.37 12.30 24.47
N THR A 256 -8.40 11.58 23.34
CA THR A 256 -9.12 10.31 23.22
C THR A 256 -8.43 9.22 24.03
N VAL A 257 -7.09 9.21 24.04
CA VAL A 257 -6.31 8.31 24.91
C VAL A 257 -6.67 8.56 26.37
N ALA A 258 -6.66 9.80 26.83
CA ALA A 258 -7.01 10.16 28.20
C ALA A 258 -8.44 9.74 28.57
N PHE A 259 -9.41 10.01 27.70
CA PHE A 259 -10.81 9.62 27.92
C PHE A 259 -10.98 8.11 28.09
N ILE A 260 -10.29 7.31 27.26
CA ILE A 260 -10.32 5.85 27.36
C ILE A 260 -9.66 5.37 28.66
N GLU A 261 -8.51 5.95 29.02
CA GLU A 261 -7.80 5.57 30.25
C GLU A 261 -8.55 5.97 31.52
N ASP A 262 -9.30 7.09 31.55
CA ASP A 262 -10.19 7.41 32.69
C ASP A 262 -11.18 6.30 32.98
N ASN A 263 -11.75 5.68 31.94
CA ASN A 263 -12.67 4.57 32.11
C ASN A 263 -11.99 3.40 32.81
N TYR A 264 -10.76 3.06 32.41
CA TYR A 264 -9.97 2.02 33.07
C TYR A 264 -9.58 2.39 34.50
N ILE A 265 -9.18 3.64 34.76
CA ILE A 265 -8.86 4.14 36.10
C ILE A 265 -10.07 4.02 37.02
N ASN A 266 -11.23 4.51 36.59
CA ASN A 266 -12.46 4.51 37.38
C ASN A 266 -12.95 3.09 37.68
N GLU A 267 -12.94 2.22 36.68
CA GLU A 267 -13.39 0.83 36.82
C GLU A 267 -12.42 0.00 37.67
N ARG A 268 -11.12 0.17 37.48
CA ARG A 268 -10.09 -0.69 38.10
C ARG A 268 -9.42 -0.08 39.33
N LYS A 269 -9.81 1.14 39.73
CA LYS A 269 -9.24 1.90 40.85
C LYS A 269 -7.72 2.04 40.74
N LEU A 270 -7.24 2.36 39.54
CA LEU A 270 -5.82 2.61 39.28
C LEU A 270 -5.46 4.04 39.70
N ASP A 271 -4.18 4.29 39.97
CA ASP A 271 -3.68 5.65 40.15
C ASP A 271 -3.48 6.33 38.77
N GLY A 272 -4.10 7.49 38.60
CA GLY A 272 -4.02 8.32 37.40
C GLY A 272 -2.89 9.36 37.43
N SER A 273 -2.24 9.55 38.58
CA SER A 273 -1.36 10.69 38.86
C SER A 273 -0.19 10.83 37.87
N LEU A 274 0.55 9.74 37.63
CA LEU A 274 1.68 9.68 36.70
C LEU A 274 1.28 9.31 35.26
N THR A 275 -0.01 9.21 34.97
CA THR A 275 -0.48 8.72 33.67
C THR A 275 -1.40 9.75 33.02
N VAL A 276 -2.72 9.65 33.22
CA VAL A 276 -3.68 10.53 32.57
C VAL A 276 -3.62 11.95 33.12
N ASP A 277 -3.40 12.13 34.43
CA ASP A 277 -3.29 13.47 35.02
C ASP A 277 -2.00 14.17 34.58
N TRP A 278 -0.90 13.43 34.50
CA TRP A 278 0.34 13.91 33.90
C TRP A 278 0.16 14.24 32.41
N LEU A 279 -0.46 13.35 31.63
CA LEU A 279 -0.73 13.57 30.20
C LEU A 279 -1.58 14.82 29.99
N ARG A 280 -2.57 15.05 30.86
CA ARG A 280 -3.38 16.27 30.85
C ARG A 280 -2.54 17.50 31.10
N LYS A 281 -1.83 17.53 32.22
CA LYS A 281 -1.04 18.67 32.67
C LYS A 281 0.04 19.06 31.66
N ASN A 282 0.73 18.08 31.08
CA ASN A 282 1.91 18.31 30.25
C ASN A 282 1.62 18.43 28.74
N TYR A 283 0.47 17.92 28.28
CA TYR A 283 0.13 17.94 26.85
C TYR A 283 -1.27 18.50 26.59
N ILE A 284 -2.31 17.88 27.13
CA ILE A 284 -3.71 18.20 26.73
C ILE A 284 -4.12 19.62 27.12
N THR A 285 -3.81 20.09 28.34
CA THR A 285 -4.12 21.46 28.78
C THR A 285 -3.38 22.52 27.97
N GLN A 286 -2.27 22.15 27.33
CA GLN A 286 -1.50 23.01 26.42
C GLN A 286 -1.97 22.89 24.95
N GLY A 287 -3.03 22.12 24.68
CA GLY A 287 -3.55 21.87 23.34
C GLY A 287 -2.72 20.90 22.51
N LYS A 288 -1.79 20.15 23.13
CA LYS A 288 -0.98 19.13 22.45
C LYS A 288 -1.71 17.80 22.44
N LEU A 289 -2.42 17.50 21.36
CA LEU A 289 -3.27 16.33 21.17
C LEU A 289 -2.70 15.32 20.16
N GLY A 290 -1.43 15.43 19.78
CA GLY A 290 -0.82 14.59 18.75
C GLY A 290 -1.24 15.03 17.34
N LEU A 291 -1.55 14.07 16.47
CA LEU A 291 -1.89 14.35 15.06
C LEU A 291 -3.22 15.09 14.87
N LYS A 292 -4.03 15.24 15.92
CA LYS A 292 -5.22 16.13 15.89
C LYS A 292 -4.86 17.60 15.93
N THR A 293 -3.70 17.94 16.49
CA THR A 293 -3.18 19.30 16.68
C THR A 293 -1.71 19.31 16.29
N PRO A 294 -1.39 19.05 15.01
CA PRO A 294 -0.03 18.83 14.57
C PRO A 294 0.89 20.01 14.91
N GLU A 295 0.37 21.25 14.84
CA GLU A 295 1.12 22.48 15.16
C GLU A 295 1.53 22.61 16.63
N GLN A 296 0.80 21.93 17.53
CA GLN A 296 1.07 21.87 18.95
C GLN A 296 1.81 20.57 19.32
N GLY A 297 1.80 19.57 18.44
CA GLY A 297 2.38 18.26 18.67
C GLY A 297 1.58 17.40 19.64
N GLY A 298 2.26 16.39 20.18
CA GLY A 298 1.76 15.45 21.18
C GLY A 298 2.92 14.94 22.00
N LEU A 299 3.01 13.62 22.19
CA LEU A 299 4.18 12.99 22.80
C LEU A 299 5.44 13.24 21.98
N TYR A 300 5.29 13.28 20.66
CA TYR A 300 6.31 13.85 19.79
C TYR A 300 6.21 15.38 19.82
N PRO A 301 7.35 16.10 19.68
CA PRO A 301 7.32 17.55 19.55
C PRO A 301 6.33 17.93 18.46
N PRO A 302 5.85 19.20 18.44
CA PRO A 302 5.26 19.72 17.23
C PRO A 302 6.17 19.26 16.10
N SER A 303 5.62 18.38 15.25
CA SER A 303 5.88 18.63 13.86
C SER A 303 5.57 20.11 13.76
N ALA A 304 6.49 20.94 13.23
CA ALA A 304 6.01 22.17 12.64
C ALA A 304 4.69 21.78 11.98
N ALA A 305 3.64 22.58 12.18
CA ALA A 305 2.48 22.47 11.32
C ALA A 305 3.03 21.93 9.98
N PRO A 306 2.43 20.92 9.31
CA PRO A 306 2.50 21.11 7.88
C PRO A 306 2.04 22.56 7.82
N ALA A 307 2.89 23.50 7.41
CA ALA A 307 2.41 24.84 7.36
C ALA A 307 1.14 24.70 6.46
N GLN A 308 0.66 25.79 5.92
CA GLN A 308 0.57 25.63 4.48
C GLN A 308 1.98 25.47 3.86
N SER A 309 2.83 24.55 4.34
CA SER A 309 3.57 23.67 3.48
C SER A 309 2.50 22.70 3.07
N ALA A 310 1.73 23.12 2.05
CA ALA A 310 0.95 22.22 1.24
C ALA A 310 1.65 20.86 1.24
N SER A 311 0.97 19.79 1.71
CA SER A 311 1.46 18.40 1.76
C SER A 311 2.52 18.25 0.68
N PRO A 312 3.83 18.21 1.00
CA PRO A 312 4.91 18.79 0.16
C PRO A 312 4.50 18.66 -1.27
N LYS A 313 3.93 19.74 -1.89
CA LYS A 313 3.00 19.64 -3.04
C LYS A 313 3.49 18.51 -3.92
N ILE A 314 2.92 17.30 -3.76
CA ILE A 314 3.45 16.17 -4.49
C ILE A 314 3.02 16.51 -5.90
N PRO A 315 3.95 16.83 -6.80
CA PRO A 315 3.57 17.19 -8.14
C PRO A 315 2.77 16.02 -8.71
N PRO A 316 1.87 16.25 -9.67
CA PRO A 316 1.28 15.13 -10.37
C PRO A 316 2.40 14.23 -10.90
N ILE A 317 2.39 12.96 -10.49
CA ILE A 317 3.37 11.95 -10.90
C ILE A 317 2.70 11.06 -11.92
N PHE A 318 3.35 10.89 -13.07
CA PHE A 318 3.05 9.81 -14.00
C PHE A 318 3.99 8.66 -13.67
N VAL A 319 3.45 7.46 -13.50
CA VAL A 319 4.25 6.24 -13.33
C VAL A 319 3.79 5.19 -14.32
N LEU A 320 4.72 4.34 -14.73
CA LEU A 320 4.44 3.16 -15.53
C LEU A 320 4.28 1.94 -14.62
N ASP A 321 3.13 1.27 -14.74
CA ASP A 321 2.94 -0.10 -14.23
C ASP A 321 3.25 -1.07 -15.37
N VAL A 322 4.30 -1.88 -15.20
CA VAL A 322 4.72 -2.83 -16.22
C VAL A 322 3.69 -3.96 -16.40
N GLY A 323 2.78 -4.14 -15.44
CA GLY A 323 1.72 -5.14 -15.50
C GLY A 323 2.20 -6.54 -15.13
N HIS A 324 3.18 -6.64 -14.20
CA HIS A 324 3.70 -7.89 -13.64
C HIS A 324 3.40 -8.08 -12.14
N GLY A 325 2.85 -7.07 -11.44
CA GLY A 325 2.70 -7.08 -9.98
C GLY A 325 1.40 -7.72 -9.47
N ALA A 326 0.29 -7.58 -10.21
CA ALA A 326 -1.00 -8.09 -9.77
C ALA A 326 -1.11 -9.62 -9.90
N ASN A 327 -1.64 -10.29 -8.87
CA ASN A 327 -2.02 -11.70 -8.90
C ASN A 327 -3.22 -11.90 -9.86
N SER A 328 -2.96 -11.85 -11.17
CA SER A 328 -4.01 -12.01 -12.17
C SER A 328 -4.26 -13.50 -12.46
N PRO A 329 -5.49 -14.02 -12.33
CA PRO A 329 -5.82 -15.41 -12.68
C PRO A 329 -5.67 -15.72 -14.18
N SER A 330 -5.33 -14.72 -15.01
CA SER A 330 -5.15 -14.82 -16.46
C SER A 330 -3.72 -15.09 -16.92
N TYR A 331 -2.75 -15.44 -16.05
CA TYR A 331 -1.42 -15.90 -16.46
C TYR A 331 -1.42 -17.42 -16.76
N PRO A 332 -1.47 -17.87 -18.03
CA PRO A 332 -1.62 -19.30 -18.33
C PRO A 332 -0.25 -20.01 -18.41
N SER A 333 0.85 -19.27 -18.58
CA SER A 333 2.22 -19.82 -18.55
C SER A 333 3.30 -18.71 -18.50
N LEU A 334 4.52 -19.05 -18.09
CA LEU A 334 5.71 -18.19 -18.16
C LEU A 334 6.16 -17.85 -19.61
N ALA A 335 5.60 -18.51 -20.62
CA ALA A 335 5.97 -18.34 -22.02
C ALA A 335 4.80 -17.66 -22.77
N GLY A 336 4.86 -16.33 -22.87
CA GLY A 336 3.84 -15.51 -23.55
C GLY A 336 2.99 -14.70 -22.60
N THR A 337 3.61 -13.76 -21.88
CA THR A 337 2.89 -12.77 -21.08
C THR A 337 2.42 -11.63 -21.98
N SER A 338 1.16 -11.63 -22.40
CA SER A 338 0.50 -10.39 -22.82
C SER A 338 0.42 -9.50 -21.57
N THR A 339 1.34 -8.54 -21.44
CA THR A 339 1.40 -7.63 -20.30
C THR A 339 0.25 -6.62 -20.40
N TYR A 340 -0.47 -6.43 -19.29
CA TYR A 340 -1.54 -5.44 -19.19
C TYR A 340 -1.00 -4.14 -18.59
N GLY A 341 0.12 -3.65 -19.14
CA GLY A 341 0.79 -2.47 -18.62
C GLY A 341 -0.07 -1.21 -18.70
N LYS A 342 0.23 -0.24 -17.84
CA LYS A 342 -0.56 0.98 -17.69
C LYS A 342 0.33 2.20 -17.47
N ILE A 343 -0.18 3.36 -17.86
CA ILE A 343 0.29 4.65 -17.37
C ILE A 343 -0.69 5.10 -16.31
N LEU A 344 -0.20 5.32 -15.10
CA LEU A 344 -0.97 5.79 -13.97
C LEU A 344 -0.57 7.23 -13.64
N ARG A 345 -1.53 8.01 -13.16
CA ARG A 345 -1.33 9.36 -12.63
C ARG A 345 -1.70 9.42 -11.15
N PHE A 346 -0.80 9.98 -10.35
CA PHE A 346 -1.02 10.31 -8.95
C PHE A 346 -1.12 11.82 -8.77
N ASP A 347 -2.25 12.30 -8.26
CA ASP A 347 -2.51 13.73 -8.05
C ASP A 347 -2.32 14.18 -6.59
N GLY A 348 -1.80 13.30 -5.72
CA GLY A 348 -1.46 13.63 -4.34
C GLY A 348 -1.58 12.45 -3.37
N PRO A 349 -1.19 12.66 -2.11
CA PRO A 349 -1.27 11.62 -1.09
C PRO A 349 -2.73 11.24 -0.81
N ASN A 350 -2.99 9.93 -0.69
CA ASN A 350 -4.31 9.33 -0.41
C ASN A 350 -5.36 9.37 -1.53
N GLN A 351 -4.99 9.71 -2.77
CA GLN A 351 -5.86 9.50 -3.94
C GLN A 351 -5.45 8.21 -4.66
N PRO A 352 -6.40 7.34 -5.04
CA PRO A 352 -6.06 6.18 -5.85
C PRO A 352 -5.50 6.63 -7.21
N PRO A 353 -4.47 5.95 -7.75
CA PRO A 353 -3.95 6.27 -9.07
C PRO A 353 -5.04 6.21 -10.13
N LYS A 354 -5.05 7.21 -11.02
CA LYS A 354 -5.91 7.19 -12.21
C LYS A 354 -5.14 6.52 -13.35
N ALA A 355 -5.68 5.42 -13.88
CA ALA A 355 -5.17 4.85 -15.12
C ALA A 355 -5.53 5.76 -16.31
N LEU A 356 -4.52 6.18 -17.07
CA LEU A 356 -4.67 7.05 -18.25
C LEU A 356 -4.62 6.25 -19.55
N VAL A 357 -3.68 5.31 -19.63
CA VAL A 357 -3.52 4.39 -20.77
C VAL A 357 -3.36 2.98 -20.22
N THR A 358 -4.04 2.01 -20.82
CA THR A 358 -4.04 0.61 -20.38
C THR A 358 -3.78 -0.34 -21.53
N GLY A 359 -3.37 -1.57 -21.23
CA GLY A 359 -3.10 -2.59 -22.25
C GLY A 359 -1.81 -2.31 -23.03
N LEU A 360 -0.79 -1.78 -22.33
CA LEU A 360 0.52 -1.50 -22.90
C LEU A 360 1.43 -2.73 -22.80
N PRO A 361 2.20 -3.04 -23.85
CA PRO A 361 3.15 -4.15 -23.83
C PRO A 361 4.40 -3.77 -23.01
N ALA A 362 4.32 -3.98 -21.71
CA ALA A 362 5.39 -3.82 -20.73
C ALA A 362 6.10 -2.45 -20.82
N PRO A 363 5.41 -1.36 -20.44
CA PRO A 363 5.98 -0.01 -20.49
C PRO A 363 7.14 0.15 -19.50
N ASP A 364 8.19 0.89 -19.87
CA ASP A 364 9.41 1.00 -19.05
C ASP A 364 9.91 2.42 -18.79
N GLY A 365 10.11 3.27 -19.82
CA GLY A 365 10.58 4.66 -19.67
C GLY A 365 9.49 5.67 -20.03
N ILE A 366 9.43 6.81 -19.34
CA ILE A 366 8.45 7.88 -19.59
C ILE A 366 9.04 9.28 -19.36
N ASP A 367 8.64 10.23 -20.20
CA ASP A 367 8.83 11.66 -19.94
C ASP A 367 7.64 12.47 -20.48
N VAL A 368 7.52 13.73 -20.08
CA VAL A 368 6.38 14.60 -20.44
C VAL A 368 6.83 15.95 -20.98
N ASP A 369 6.01 16.49 -21.89
CA ASP A 369 6.03 17.86 -22.31
C ASP A 369 4.70 18.54 -21.94
N PRO A 370 4.65 19.25 -20.81
CA PRO A 370 3.46 19.99 -20.40
C PRO A 370 3.05 21.07 -21.39
N SER A 371 4.02 21.73 -22.04
CA SER A 371 3.77 22.82 -22.98
C SER A 371 3.11 22.35 -24.28
N ALA A 372 3.44 21.14 -24.73
CA ALA A 372 2.79 20.49 -25.86
C ALA A 372 1.56 19.64 -25.46
N ASN A 373 1.24 19.56 -24.16
CA ASN A 373 0.27 18.62 -23.59
C ASN A 373 0.53 17.18 -24.07
N ARG A 374 1.78 16.70 -23.97
CA ARG A 374 2.19 15.38 -24.44
C ARG A 374 2.93 14.59 -23.37
N MET A 375 2.75 13.28 -23.40
CA MET A 375 3.62 12.31 -22.76
C MET A 375 4.25 11.40 -23.81
N TYR A 376 5.44 10.90 -23.50
CA TYR A 376 6.22 10.01 -24.36
C TYR A 376 6.70 8.83 -23.53
N TRP A 377 6.57 7.62 -24.04
CA TRP A 377 7.01 6.43 -23.31
C TRP A 377 7.51 5.32 -24.23
N THR A 378 8.26 4.40 -23.66
CA THR A 378 8.74 3.19 -24.33
C THR A 378 7.92 1.97 -23.90
N ASN A 379 7.69 1.06 -24.84
CA ASN A 379 7.16 -0.26 -24.57
C ASN A 379 8.21 -1.32 -24.92
N MET A 380 8.53 -2.21 -24.00
CA MET A 380 9.56 -3.23 -24.21
C MET A 380 9.21 -4.27 -25.27
N GLY A 381 7.96 -4.35 -25.70
CA GLY A 381 7.48 -5.43 -26.57
C GLY A 381 7.10 -6.68 -25.78
N ALA A 382 6.65 -7.72 -26.49
CA ALA A 382 6.22 -8.98 -25.89
C ALA A 382 7.33 -10.03 -25.88
N ASP A 383 8.30 -9.93 -26.81
CA ASP A 383 9.41 -10.87 -26.95
C ASP A 383 10.74 -10.11 -26.91
N VAL A 384 11.53 -10.36 -25.88
CA VAL A 384 12.85 -9.73 -25.67
C VAL A 384 13.87 -10.03 -26.77
N THR A 385 13.57 -10.95 -27.70
CA THR A 385 14.41 -11.28 -28.85
C THR A 385 13.88 -10.75 -30.17
N ALA A 386 12.61 -10.32 -30.21
CA ALA A 386 11.98 -9.76 -31.39
C ALA A 386 12.15 -8.23 -31.41
N ALA A 387 12.14 -7.66 -32.61
CA ALA A 387 12.07 -6.21 -32.76
C ALA A 387 10.62 -5.74 -32.67
N ASP A 388 9.94 -5.96 -31.55
CA ASP A 388 8.54 -5.58 -31.31
C ASP A 388 8.37 -4.46 -30.26
N GLY A 389 9.48 -3.83 -29.87
CA GLY A 389 9.50 -2.65 -29.01
C GLY A 389 9.05 -1.38 -29.76
N SER A 390 8.50 -0.42 -29.02
CA SER A 390 7.99 0.84 -29.61
C SER A 390 8.25 2.06 -28.73
N VAL A 391 8.26 3.23 -29.38
CA VAL A 391 8.18 4.55 -28.71
C VAL A 391 6.83 5.16 -29.06
N MET A 392 6.13 5.63 -28.04
CA MET A 392 4.74 6.08 -28.12
C MET A 392 4.59 7.50 -27.61
N SER A 393 3.50 8.14 -28.03
CA SER A 393 3.05 9.42 -27.49
C SER A 393 1.54 9.43 -27.29
N ALA A 394 1.06 10.27 -26.38
CA ALA A 394 -0.35 10.57 -26.14
C ALA A 394 -0.44 11.95 -25.49
N THR A 395 -1.64 12.51 -25.39
CA THR A 395 -1.86 13.68 -24.53
C THR A 395 -1.75 13.30 -23.05
N LEU A 396 -1.57 14.29 -22.16
CA LEU A 396 -1.41 14.05 -20.72
C LEU A 396 -2.63 13.41 -20.03
N ASP A 397 -3.78 13.36 -20.70
CA ASP A 397 -4.98 12.67 -20.24
C ASP A 397 -5.13 11.23 -20.80
N GLY A 398 -4.18 10.78 -21.63
CA GLY A 398 -4.18 9.46 -22.26
C GLY A 398 -4.83 9.37 -23.64
N THR A 399 -5.36 10.48 -24.17
CA THR A 399 -5.98 10.52 -25.51
C THR A 399 -4.96 10.79 -26.64
N ASP A 400 -5.41 10.80 -27.90
CA ASP A 400 -4.57 11.01 -29.10
C ASP A 400 -3.26 10.20 -29.11
N LYS A 401 -3.39 8.88 -28.87
CA LYS A 401 -2.28 7.92 -28.86
C LYS A 401 -1.67 7.78 -30.25
N LYS A 402 -0.34 7.92 -30.33
CA LYS A 402 0.47 7.82 -31.55
C LYS A 402 1.63 6.87 -31.33
N VAL A 403 1.95 6.11 -32.38
CA VAL A 403 3.20 5.35 -32.48
C VAL A 403 4.21 6.28 -33.14
N LEU A 404 5.33 6.57 -32.46
CA LEU A 404 6.40 7.40 -33.01
C LEU A 404 7.43 6.53 -33.72
N LEU A 405 7.85 5.44 -33.07
CA LEU A 405 8.69 4.41 -33.66
C LEU A 405 7.97 3.08 -33.49
N ALA A 406 7.67 2.44 -34.63
CA ALA A 406 6.87 1.23 -34.71
C ALA A 406 7.73 -0.04 -34.70
N ASP A 407 7.04 -1.18 -34.65
CA ASP A 407 7.60 -2.53 -34.71
C ASP A 407 8.59 -2.68 -35.88
N GLY A 408 9.66 -3.43 -35.62
CA GLY A 408 10.77 -3.71 -36.53
C GLY A 408 11.99 -2.80 -36.32
N VAL A 409 11.89 -1.77 -35.48
CA VAL A 409 12.98 -0.80 -35.24
C VAL A 409 13.74 -1.10 -33.95
N LEU A 410 13.01 -1.43 -32.86
CA LEU A 410 13.56 -1.55 -31.51
C LEU A 410 13.23 -2.94 -30.96
N THR A 411 14.14 -3.51 -30.17
CA THR A 411 13.94 -4.79 -29.49
C THR A 411 13.22 -4.58 -28.16
N THR A 412 13.86 -3.87 -27.24
CA THR A 412 13.41 -3.71 -25.84
C THR A 412 13.76 -2.31 -25.34
N PRO A 413 13.08 -1.29 -25.85
CA PRO A 413 13.38 0.08 -25.45
C PRO A 413 13.10 0.28 -23.95
N LYS A 414 14.00 1.01 -23.31
CA LYS A 414 14.08 1.23 -21.86
C LYS A 414 13.86 2.69 -21.51
N GLN A 415 14.56 3.22 -20.51
CA GLN A 415 14.35 4.55 -20.01
C GLN A 415 14.51 5.58 -21.13
N LEU A 416 13.71 6.64 -21.04
CA LEU A 416 13.55 7.67 -22.05
C LEU A 416 13.51 9.04 -21.39
N ILE A 417 14.16 10.01 -22.01
CA ILE A 417 14.09 11.42 -21.62
C ILE A 417 13.77 12.32 -22.82
N LEU A 418 13.05 13.40 -22.56
CA LEU A 418 12.84 14.49 -23.50
C LEU A 418 13.92 15.56 -23.29
N VAL A 419 14.61 15.93 -24.37
CA VAL A 419 15.63 16.98 -24.36
C VAL A 419 15.21 18.11 -25.28
N LYS A 420 15.05 19.30 -24.70
CA LYS A 420 14.80 20.55 -25.43
C LYS A 420 16.08 21.36 -25.52
N ASP A 421 16.63 21.47 -26.73
CA ASP A 421 17.83 22.25 -27.02
C ASP A 421 17.39 23.60 -27.61
N SER A 422 17.29 24.62 -26.76
CA SER A 422 16.87 25.96 -27.15
C SER A 422 17.86 26.67 -28.06
N GLU A 423 19.15 26.31 -28.01
CA GLU A 423 20.18 26.89 -28.87
C GLU A 423 20.02 26.42 -30.32
N LYS A 424 19.71 25.14 -30.52
CA LYS A 424 19.46 24.54 -31.84
C LYS A 424 17.99 24.62 -32.26
N GLY A 425 17.08 24.97 -31.35
CA GLY A 425 15.64 24.98 -31.59
C GLY A 425 15.07 23.57 -31.84
N THR A 426 15.64 22.55 -31.20
CA THR A 426 15.27 21.14 -31.42
C THR A 426 14.74 20.47 -30.16
N GLU A 427 13.75 19.60 -30.33
CA GLU A 427 13.22 18.76 -29.25
C GLU A 427 13.35 17.30 -29.65
N LYS A 428 14.14 16.54 -28.90
CA LYS A 428 14.44 15.14 -29.22
C LYS A 428 14.23 14.24 -28.02
N LEU A 429 13.74 13.03 -28.28
CA LEU A 429 13.65 11.94 -27.32
C LEU A 429 14.97 11.16 -27.37
N TYR A 430 15.56 10.87 -26.21
CA TYR A 430 16.71 9.99 -26.06
C TYR A 430 16.28 8.77 -25.27
N PHE A 431 16.66 7.57 -25.70
CA PHE A 431 16.27 6.32 -25.05
C PHE A 431 17.27 5.20 -25.33
N CYS A 432 17.32 4.22 -24.45
CA CYS A 432 18.13 3.01 -24.67
C CYS A 432 17.29 1.86 -25.22
N ASP A 433 17.95 0.89 -25.85
CA ASP A 433 17.40 -0.41 -26.19
C ASP A 433 18.28 -1.51 -25.58
N ARG A 434 17.69 -2.32 -24.68
CA ARG A 434 18.43 -3.25 -23.82
C ARG A 434 19.02 -4.40 -24.62
N GLU A 435 18.19 -5.28 -25.15
CA GLU A 435 18.59 -6.38 -26.02
C GLU A 435 19.04 -5.91 -27.42
N GLY A 436 18.62 -4.72 -27.87
CA GLY A 436 19.21 -4.04 -29.03
C GLY A 436 20.65 -3.55 -28.80
N CYS A 437 21.09 -3.46 -27.54
CA CYS A 437 22.43 -3.07 -27.12
C CYS A 437 22.84 -1.68 -27.61
N SER A 438 21.92 -0.72 -27.58
CA SER A 438 22.08 0.57 -28.25
C SER A 438 21.47 1.75 -27.50
N VAL A 439 21.93 2.95 -27.85
CA VAL A 439 21.37 4.23 -27.41
C VAL A 439 20.87 4.96 -28.65
N HIS A 440 19.69 5.57 -28.57
CA HIS A 440 19.00 6.18 -29.70
C HIS A 440 18.57 7.61 -29.38
N ARG A 441 18.32 8.39 -30.45
CA ARG A 441 17.49 9.59 -30.38
C ARG A 441 16.57 9.72 -31.59
N CYS A 442 15.46 10.42 -31.45
CA CYS A 442 14.61 10.86 -32.56
C CYS A 442 13.91 12.18 -32.22
N ASN A 443 13.31 12.84 -33.20
CA ASN A 443 12.40 13.96 -32.95
C ASN A 443 11.15 13.49 -32.18
N VAL A 444 10.46 14.42 -31.52
CA VAL A 444 9.22 14.13 -30.78
C VAL A 444 8.05 13.61 -31.65
N ASP A 445 8.18 13.68 -32.97
CA ASP A 445 7.25 13.10 -33.95
C ASP A 445 7.73 11.75 -34.55
N GLY A 446 8.87 11.23 -34.07
CA GLY A 446 9.50 10.00 -34.55
C GLY A 446 10.44 10.15 -35.75
N THR A 447 10.53 11.33 -36.35
CA THR A 447 11.43 11.58 -37.48
C THR A 447 12.90 11.70 -37.03
N GLU A 448 13.84 11.64 -37.98
CA GLU A 448 15.29 11.73 -37.72
C GLU A 448 15.77 10.76 -36.63
N HIS A 449 15.26 9.52 -36.65
CA HIS A 449 15.74 8.47 -35.76
C HIS A 449 17.20 8.13 -36.07
N GLU A 450 18.04 8.16 -35.05
CA GLU A 450 19.47 7.94 -35.11
C GLU A 450 19.91 7.01 -33.97
N VAL A 451 20.81 6.07 -34.29
CA VAL A 451 21.52 5.26 -33.29
C VAL A 451 22.80 6.00 -32.90
N LEU A 452 22.95 6.32 -31.62
CA LEU A 452 24.09 7.07 -31.08
C LEU A 452 25.22 6.16 -30.59
N VAL A 453 24.87 4.97 -30.12
CA VAL A 453 25.80 3.95 -29.64
C VAL A 453 25.26 2.58 -30.05
N GLN A 454 26.12 1.71 -30.54
CA GLN A 454 25.81 0.32 -30.84
C GLN A 454 26.91 -0.59 -30.25
N ASN A 455 26.65 -1.20 -29.10
CA ASN A 455 27.64 -2.00 -28.36
C ASN A 455 27.81 -3.41 -28.92
N ALA A 456 26.76 -3.98 -29.51
CA ALA A 456 26.75 -5.31 -30.10
C ALA A 456 25.76 -5.37 -31.27
N ASN A 457 25.87 -6.36 -32.16
CA ASN A 457 24.95 -6.47 -33.30
C ASN A 457 23.54 -6.95 -32.86
N PRO A 458 22.45 -6.27 -33.27
CA PRO A 458 21.08 -6.73 -33.03
C PRO A 458 20.85 -8.13 -33.61
N GLY A 459 20.12 -8.99 -32.89
CA GLY A 459 19.67 -10.29 -33.40
C GLY A 459 20.58 -11.50 -33.16
N ARG A 460 21.72 -11.35 -32.48
CA ARG A 460 22.56 -12.50 -32.04
C ARG A 460 22.42 -12.78 -30.55
N GLY A 461 21.22 -13.10 -30.06
CA GLY A 461 21.01 -13.65 -28.71
C GLY A 461 22.00 -13.14 -27.68
N VAL A 462 22.15 -11.80 -27.59
CA VAL A 462 23.23 -11.16 -26.82
C VAL A 462 22.83 -11.31 -25.36
N SER A 463 23.15 -12.48 -24.84
CA SER A 463 22.91 -12.90 -23.46
C SER A 463 23.86 -12.23 -22.49
N ASP A 464 24.88 -11.51 -23.00
CA ASP A 464 25.82 -10.80 -22.17
C ASP A 464 25.23 -9.46 -21.70
N PRO A 465 24.85 -9.35 -20.41
CA PRO A 465 24.26 -8.14 -19.88
C PRO A 465 25.23 -6.95 -19.92
N MET A 466 26.53 -7.21 -20.14
CA MET A 466 27.56 -6.19 -20.32
C MET A 466 27.47 -5.42 -21.64
N HIS A 467 26.46 -5.65 -22.47
CA HIS A 467 26.17 -4.80 -23.63
C HIS A 467 24.83 -4.07 -23.51
N TRP A 468 24.04 -4.39 -22.50
CA TRP A 468 22.66 -3.90 -22.34
C TRP A 468 22.61 -2.47 -21.81
N CYS A 469 22.12 -1.56 -22.66
CA CYS A 469 21.86 -0.16 -22.33
C CYS A 469 20.48 -0.01 -21.69
N VAL A 470 20.33 0.80 -20.63
CA VAL A 470 19.05 0.90 -19.88
C VAL A 470 18.63 2.34 -19.58
N GLY A 471 19.20 2.95 -18.55
CA GLY A 471 19.00 4.35 -18.17
C GLY A 471 19.67 5.30 -19.14
N ILE A 472 19.15 6.52 -19.24
CA ILE A 472 19.67 7.58 -20.10
C ILE A 472 19.45 8.95 -19.45
N THR A 473 20.43 9.84 -19.52
CA THR A 473 20.26 11.27 -19.26
C THR A 473 21.16 12.10 -20.15
N VAL A 474 20.93 13.41 -20.23
CA VAL A 474 21.70 14.34 -21.07
C VAL A 474 22.13 15.55 -20.25
N ASP A 475 23.44 15.83 -20.29
CA ASP A 475 24.03 17.08 -19.86
C ASP A 475 24.15 17.99 -21.08
N LEU A 476 23.12 18.81 -21.28
CA LEU A 476 23.04 19.68 -22.45
C LEU A 476 24.14 20.74 -22.44
N ALA A 477 24.47 21.28 -21.26
CA ALA A 477 25.50 22.30 -21.09
C ALA A 477 26.88 21.81 -21.54
N LYS A 478 27.20 20.54 -21.30
CA LYS A 478 28.45 19.92 -21.75
C LYS A 478 28.33 19.18 -23.07
N ARG A 479 27.15 19.18 -23.69
CA ARG A 479 26.83 18.46 -24.92
C ARG A 479 27.16 16.97 -24.82
N LYS A 480 26.84 16.34 -23.69
CA LYS A 480 27.09 14.91 -23.43
C LYS A 480 25.81 14.17 -23.04
N PHE A 481 25.74 12.89 -23.39
CA PHE A 481 24.73 11.98 -22.84
C PHE A 481 25.40 10.89 -22.02
N TYR A 482 24.66 10.36 -21.05
CA TYR A 482 25.10 9.31 -20.13
C TYR A 482 24.11 8.17 -20.20
N TRP A 483 24.60 6.93 -20.14
CA TRP A 483 23.74 5.76 -20.05
C TRP A 483 24.28 4.77 -19.04
N THR A 484 23.39 4.03 -18.40
CA THR A 484 23.79 2.85 -17.64
C THR A 484 23.93 1.67 -18.58
N GLN A 485 24.90 0.84 -18.25
CA GLN A 485 25.03 -0.48 -18.80
C GLN A 485 24.98 -1.51 -17.69
N LYS A 486 24.14 -2.52 -17.86
CA LYS A 486 24.00 -3.60 -16.89
C LYS A 486 25.27 -4.45 -16.82
N GLY A 487 25.33 -5.23 -15.75
CA GLY A 487 26.09 -6.46 -15.68
C GLY A 487 25.15 -7.61 -15.31
N PRO A 488 25.66 -8.86 -15.23
CA PRO A 488 24.88 -9.95 -14.66
C PRO A 488 24.31 -9.57 -13.30
N SER A 489 23.10 -10.02 -12.98
CA SER A 489 22.45 -9.59 -11.75
C SER A 489 23.32 -9.85 -10.52
N LYS A 490 23.45 -8.82 -9.68
CA LYS A 490 24.22 -8.86 -8.42
C LYS A 490 25.74 -9.10 -8.60
N SER A 491 26.29 -8.90 -9.80
CA SER A 491 27.70 -9.21 -10.10
C SER A 491 28.70 -8.09 -9.76
N ASN A 492 28.24 -6.86 -9.49
CA ASN A 492 29.09 -5.67 -9.47
C ASN A 492 29.86 -5.47 -10.79
N ALA A 493 29.26 -5.84 -11.93
CA ALA A 493 29.85 -5.58 -13.24
C ALA A 493 29.19 -4.41 -13.98
N GLY A 494 28.16 -3.79 -13.38
CA GLY A 494 27.47 -2.63 -13.94
C GLY A 494 28.37 -1.41 -14.08
N ARG A 495 28.03 -0.57 -15.07
CA ARG A 495 28.79 0.63 -15.46
C ARG A 495 27.84 1.79 -15.79
N ILE A 496 28.35 3.00 -15.62
CA ILE A 496 27.78 4.21 -16.21
C ILE A 496 28.80 4.76 -17.19
N LEU A 497 28.36 5.04 -18.40
CA LEU A 497 29.19 5.56 -19.48
C LEU A 497 28.66 6.92 -19.95
N ARG A 498 29.50 7.68 -20.65
CA ARG A 498 29.12 8.93 -21.32
C ARG A 498 29.82 9.09 -22.66
N ALA A 499 29.23 9.89 -23.54
CA ALA A 499 29.83 10.30 -24.81
C ALA A 499 29.26 11.65 -25.28
N ASN A 500 29.83 12.26 -26.31
CA ASN A 500 29.32 13.52 -26.87
C ASN A 500 27.97 13.31 -27.59
N MET A 501 27.07 14.29 -27.53
CA MET A 501 25.77 14.22 -28.21
C MET A 501 25.87 14.14 -29.73
N ASP A 502 26.96 14.66 -30.30
CA ASP A 502 27.23 14.65 -31.73
C ASP A 502 28.50 13.84 -31.98
N PHE A 503 28.54 13.10 -33.09
CA PHE A 503 29.72 12.32 -33.48
C PHE A 503 30.91 13.24 -33.76
N LEU A 504 32.12 12.75 -33.45
CA LEU A 504 33.33 13.34 -34.01
C LEU A 504 33.35 13.12 -35.54
N PRO A 505 34.02 14.00 -36.31
CA PRO A 505 34.03 13.88 -37.77
C PRO A 505 34.46 12.49 -38.26
N GLY A 506 33.57 11.82 -39.01
CA GLY A 506 33.82 10.50 -39.60
C GLY A 506 33.52 9.30 -38.67
N GLU A 507 33.11 9.53 -37.43
CA GLU A 507 32.72 8.46 -36.51
C GLU A 507 31.25 8.06 -36.66
N THR A 508 30.93 6.85 -36.17
CA THR A 508 29.59 6.24 -36.23
C THR A 508 29.23 5.59 -34.90
N ALA A 509 27.98 5.13 -34.74
CA ALA A 509 27.48 4.49 -33.52
C ALA A 509 28.31 3.29 -33.03
N THR A 510 28.92 2.52 -33.95
CA THR A 510 29.75 1.35 -33.64
C THR A 510 31.23 1.68 -33.45
N GLY A 511 31.67 2.86 -33.92
CA GLY A 511 33.10 3.20 -34.03
C GLY A 511 33.50 4.48 -33.31
N ARG A 512 32.59 5.10 -32.54
CA ARG A 512 32.88 6.33 -31.81
C ARG A 512 33.94 6.10 -30.72
N SER A 513 34.95 6.96 -30.69
CA SER A 513 36.10 6.81 -29.80
C SER A 513 35.97 7.57 -28.48
N ASP A 514 34.95 8.43 -28.38
CA ASP A 514 34.71 9.36 -27.29
C ASP A 514 33.89 8.77 -26.11
N ILE A 515 33.65 7.46 -26.11
CA ILE A 515 32.98 6.77 -25.00
C ILE A 515 33.90 6.69 -23.79
N GLU A 516 33.43 7.22 -22.66
CA GLU A 516 34.13 7.19 -21.37
C GLU A 516 33.34 6.35 -20.35
N VAL A 517 34.02 5.46 -19.63
CA VAL A 517 33.45 4.80 -18.44
C VAL A 517 33.57 5.75 -17.26
N VAL A 518 32.45 6.33 -16.85
CA VAL A 518 32.37 7.30 -15.75
C VAL A 518 32.44 6.59 -14.40
N LEU A 519 31.62 5.55 -14.22
CA LEU A 519 31.59 4.72 -13.02
C LEU A 519 31.58 3.24 -13.42
N ASN A 520 32.20 2.40 -12.59
CA ASN A 520 32.24 0.96 -12.78
C ASN A 520 32.08 0.24 -11.44
N LYS A 521 32.02 -1.09 -11.50
CA LYS A 521 31.83 -1.96 -10.33
C LYS A 521 30.53 -1.68 -9.58
N LEU A 522 29.51 -1.23 -10.31
CA LEU A 522 28.18 -0.97 -9.78
C LEU A 522 27.39 -2.28 -9.74
N PRO A 523 26.53 -2.49 -8.73
CA PRO A 523 25.71 -3.69 -8.58
C PRO A 523 24.94 -4.06 -9.86
N GLU A 524 24.00 -3.20 -10.25
CA GLU A 524 23.13 -3.34 -11.42
C GLU A 524 22.40 -1.98 -11.62
N PRO A 525 23.08 -0.98 -12.22
CA PRO A 525 22.54 0.36 -12.31
C PRO A 525 21.47 0.40 -13.41
N ILE A 526 20.33 1.04 -13.13
CA ILE A 526 19.13 0.96 -13.97
C ILE A 526 18.77 2.30 -14.58
N ASP A 527 18.25 3.24 -13.80
CA ASP A 527 17.82 4.54 -14.31
C ASP A 527 18.74 5.64 -13.78
N LEU A 528 18.82 6.75 -14.49
CA LEU A 528 19.72 7.84 -14.15
C LEU A 528 19.17 9.21 -14.53
N ASP A 529 19.47 10.20 -13.69
CA ASP A 529 19.08 11.58 -13.91
C ASP A 529 20.17 12.51 -13.37
N MET A 530 20.26 13.74 -13.87
CA MET A 530 21.41 14.61 -13.63
C MET A 530 21.04 16.05 -13.31
N GLU A 531 21.69 16.58 -12.27
CA GLU A 531 21.77 18.01 -12.04
C GLU A 531 22.94 18.58 -12.86
N SER A 532 22.63 19.07 -14.06
CA SER A 532 23.65 19.50 -15.03
C SER A 532 24.53 20.64 -14.53
N GLU A 533 23.97 21.58 -13.75
CA GLU A 533 24.71 22.75 -13.24
C GLU A 533 25.86 22.37 -12.30
N THR A 534 25.63 21.38 -11.43
CA THR A 534 26.59 20.97 -10.40
C THR A 534 27.46 19.79 -10.83
N GLY A 535 27.05 19.10 -11.91
CA GLY A 535 27.68 17.88 -12.41
C GLY A 535 27.38 16.65 -11.55
N VAL A 536 26.30 16.66 -10.76
CA VAL A 536 25.92 15.53 -9.91
C VAL A 536 25.00 14.60 -10.70
N LEU A 537 25.45 13.36 -10.86
CA LEU A 537 24.66 12.28 -11.45
C LEU A 537 24.00 11.46 -10.33
N TYR A 538 22.74 11.11 -10.52
CA TYR A 538 21.96 10.25 -9.64
C TYR A 538 21.53 8.99 -10.39
N TRP A 539 21.49 7.85 -9.69
CA TRP A 539 21.04 6.60 -10.31
C TRP A 539 20.45 5.62 -9.30
N THR A 540 19.56 4.77 -9.79
CA THR A 540 19.04 3.60 -9.07
C THR A 540 19.93 2.38 -9.33
N ASP A 541 20.20 1.62 -8.27
CA ASP A 541 20.90 0.32 -8.36
C ASP A 541 20.00 -0.79 -7.83
N ARG A 542 19.90 -1.87 -8.61
CA ARG A 542 19.26 -3.13 -8.19
C ARG A 542 20.25 -4.06 -7.47
N GLY A 543 19.72 -5.11 -6.86
CA GLY A 543 20.50 -6.16 -6.22
C GLY A 543 20.50 -6.13 -4.68
N GLU A 544 21.42 -6.89 -4.08
CA GLU A 544 21.41 -7.16 -2.63
C GLU A 544 22.12 -6.10 -1.79
N HIS A 545 21.73 -6.04 -0.53
CA HIS A 545 22.47 -5.29 0.49
C HIS A 545 23.93 -5.81 0.60
N PRO A 546 24.91 -4.92 0.89
CA PRO A 546 24.77 -3.53 1.29
C PRO A 546 25.00 -2.53 0.14
N ARG A 547 24.98 -2.91 -1.14
CA ARG A 547 25.28 -1.98 -2.24
C ARG A 547 24.14 -1.81 -3.26
N GLY A 548 23.32 -2.84 -3.47
CA GLY A 548 22.11 -2.75 -4.31
C GLY A 548 20.88 -2.26 -3.56
N SER A 549 19.77 -2.18 -4.29
CA SER A 549 18.47 -1.68 -3.81
C SER A 549 18.60 -0.30 -3.16
N SER A 550 19.21 0.61 -3.92
CA SER A 550 19.71 1.90 -3.47
C SER A 550 19.46 3.01 -4.49
N LEU A 551 19.40 4.24 -3.98
CA LEU A 551 19.53 5.48 -4.73
C LEU A 551 20.89 6.08 -4.41
N ASN A 552 21.65 6.42 -5.44
CA ASN A 552 23.05 6.78 -5.35
C ASN A 552 23.30 8.11 -6.06
N CYS A 553 24.37 8.80 -5.70
CA CYS A 553 24.86 9.95 -6.43
C CYS A 553 26.38 10.07 -6.43
N ALA A 554 26.91 10.78 -7.41
CA ALA A 554 28.33 11.12 -7.51
C ALA A 554 28.52 12.35 -8.41
N ARG A 555 29.52 13.19 -8.11
CA ARG A 555 29.98 14.23 -9.04
C ARG A 555 30.86 13.60 -10.10
N VAL A 556 30.45 13.69 -11.36
CA VAL A 556 31.06 12.91 -12.45
C VAL A 556 32.29 13.56 -13.07
N ASP A 557 32.52 14.85 -12.80
CA ASP A 557 33.66 15.59 -13.33
C ASP A 557 34.81 15.77 -12.32
N ASP A 558 34.60 15.34 -11.07
CA ASP A 558 35.67 15.32 -10.07
C ASP A 558 36.71 14.24 -10.45
N GLU A 559 37.99 14.52 -10.15
CA GLU A 559 39.09 13.55 -10.39
C GLU A 559 38.85 12.24 -9.64
N LYS A 560 38.37 12.34 -8.40
CA LYS A 560 37.94 11.22 -7.57
C LYS A 560 36.42 11.23 -7.44
N LYS A 561 35.77 10.34 -8.19
CA LYS A 561 34.31 10.17 -8.18
C LYS A 561 33.88 9.37 -6.95
N GLU A 562 33.56 10.07 -5.87
CA GLU A 562 33.06 9.47 -4.64
C GLU A 562 31.57 9.14 -4.78
N VAL A 563 31.23 7.85 -4.66
CA VAL A 563 29.85 7.38 -4.72
C VAL A 563 29.22 7.48 -3.32
N LYS A 564 28.16 8.28 -3.20
CA LYS A 564 27.33 8.39 -2.01
C LYS A 564 26.03 7.64 -2.21
N ILE A 565 25.64 6.84 -1.22
CA ILE A 565 24.33 6.18 -1.19
C ILE A 565 23.38 7.09 -0.40
N LEU A 566 22.40 7.67 -1.08
CA LEU A 566 21.44 8.62 -0.50
C LEU A 566 20.33 7.91 0.25
N ALA A 567 19.77 6.85 -0.35
CA ALA A 567 18.70 6.07 0.25
C ALA A 567 18.84 4.58 -0.10
N ARG A 568 18.22 3.72 0.74
CA ARG A 568 18.33 2.26 0.66
C ARG A 568 16.99 1.59 0.94
N HIS A 569 16.96 0.27 0.82
CA HIS A 569 15.79 -0.58 1.11
C HIS A 569 14.63 -0.30 0.15
N PHE A 570 14.97 -0.15 -1.13
CA PHE A 570 13.98 -0.22 -2.22
C PHE A 570 13.75 -1.67 -2.61
N ASN A 571 12.63 -1.98 -3.25
CA ASN A 571 12.31 -3.34 -3.71
C ASN A 571 12.56 -3.44 -5.22
N GLU A 572 13.83 -3.63 -5.60
CA GLU A 572 14.27 -3.61 -7.01
C GLU A 572 13.91 -2.28 -7.70
N PRO A 573 14.56 -1.16 -7.30
CA PRO A 573 14.24 0.17 -7.82
C PRO A 573 14.54 0.25 -9.32
N ILE A 574 13.65 0.93 -10.05
CA ILE A 574 13.79 1.16 -11.49
C ILE A 574 13.82 2.66 -11.72
N GLY A 575 12.65 3.31 -11.78
CA GLY A 575 12.52 4.69 -12.26
C GLY A 575 13.05 5.72 -11.27
N LEU A 576 13.57 6.82 -11.83
CA LEU A 576 14.18 7.92 -11.12
C LEU A 576 13.82 9.25 -11.82
N LYS A 577 13.38 10.25 -11.05
CA LYS A 577 13.29 11.63 -11.57
C LYS A 577 13.68 12.64 -10.50
N LEU A 578 14.52 13.60 -10.87
CA LEU A 578 14.88 14.74 -10.04
C LEU A 578 13.81 15.83 -10.11
N ASP A 579 13.44 16.34 -8.95
CA ASP A 579 12.65 17.55 -8.75
C ASP A 579 13.46 18.50 -7.87
N LEU A 580 14.41 19.19 -8.50
CA LEU A 580 15.35 20.07 -7.79
C LEU A 580 14.68 21.30 -7.20
N GLU A 581 13.57 21.77 -7.80
CA GLU A 581 12.76 22.87 -7.26
C GLU A 581 12.24 22.53 -5.86
N ARG A 582 11.80 21.28 -5.66
CA ARG A 582 11.35 20.78 -4.36
C ARG A 582 12.46 20.11 -3.54
N LYS A 583 13.68 20.03 -4.08
CA LYS A 583 14.80 19.26 -3.51
C LYS A 583 14.44 17.79 -3.23
N GLN A 584 13.66 17.20 -4.13
CA GLN A 584 13.20 15.82 -4.03
C GLN A 584 13.69 14.99 -5.20
N ILE A 585 13.84 13.70 -4.93
CA ILE A 585 14.10 12.67 -5.90
C ILE A 585 12.99 11.65 -5.79
N PHE A 586 12.24 11.45 -6.88
CA PHE A 586 11.20 10.44 -6.93
C PHE A 586 11.78 9.14 -7.44
N VAL A 587 11.46 8.04 -6.75
CA VAL A 587 11.93 6.70 -7.10
C VAL A 587 10.75 5.74 -7.12
N SER A 588 10.65 4.90 -8.14
CA SER A 588 9.69 3.80 -8.23
C SER A 588 10.40 2.45 -8.14
N ASP A 589 9.68 1.43 -7.67
CA ASP A 589 10.21 0.09 -7.58
C ASP A 589 9.21 -0.99 -8.03
N LEU A 590 9.75 -2.17 -8.38
CA LEU A 590 8.95 -3.32 -8.80
C LEU A 590 8.12 -3.93 -7.66
N GLY A 591 8.34 -3.49 -6.42
CA GLY A 591 7.53 -3.83 -5.24
C GLY A 591 6.29 -2.94 -5.07
N GLY A 592 5.88 -2.24 -6.12
CA GLY A 592 4.62 -1.48 -6.14
C GLY A 592 4.66 -0.20 -5.34
N SER A 593 5.84 0.40 -5.16
CA SER A 593 5.99 1.63 -4.38
C SER A 593 6.55 2.80 -5.20
N VAL A 594 6.08 3.99 -4.88
CA VAL A 594 6.71 5.27 -5.28
C VAL A 594 7.16 5.98 -4.02
N TYR A 595 8.39 6.50 -4.02
CA TYR A 595 9.01 7.17 -2.90
C TYR A 595 9.42 8.58 -3.30
N ALA A 596 9.44 9.48 -2.32
CA ALA A 596 10.13 10.76 -2.40
C ALA A 596 11.33 10.73 -1.45
N VAL A 597 12.51 11.03 -1.96
CA VAL A 597 13.77 11.09 -1.21
C VAL A 597 14.26 12.52 -1.21
N ASP A 598 14.49 13.07 -0.03
CA ASP A 598 15.10 14.39 0.12
C ASP A 598 16.57 14.37 -0.34
N VAL A 599 16.94 15.25 -1.26
CA VAL A 599 18.26 15.27 -1.93
C VAL A 599 19.40 15.47 -0.93
N GLU A 600 19.19 16.30 0.10
CA GLU A 600 20.23 16.71 1.04
C GLU A 600 20.41 15.67 2.17
N THR A 601 19.30 15.25 2.76
CA THR A 601 19.25 14.41 3.96
C THR A 601 19.19 12.92 3.64
N GLY A 602 18.78 12.53 2.42
CA GLY A 602 18.50 11.14 2.06
C GLY A 602 17.24 10.57 2.74
N LYS A 603 16.43 11.42 3.39
CA LYS A 603 15.20 10.99 4.06
C LYS A 603 14.21 10.46 3.01
N LYS A 604 13.96 9.15 3.06
CA LYS A 604 13.00 8.45 2.20
C LYS A 604 11.60 8.47 2.81
N THR A 605 10.61 8.85 2.01
CA THR A 605 9.17 8.81 2.35
C THR A 605 8.41 8.02 1.30
N VAL A 606 7.40 7.25 1.71
CA VAL A 606 6.53 6.51 0.78
C VAL A 606 5.44 7.45 0.29
N VAL A 607 5.41 7.70 -1.01
CA VAL A 607 4.36 8.51 -1.67
C VAL A 607 3.14 7.64 -1.94
N HIS A 608 3.36 6.44 -2.47
CA HIS A 608 2.32 5.47 -2.80
C HIS A 608 2.82 4.04 -2.62
N ARG A 609 1.90 3.13 -2.30
CA ARG A 609 2.15 1.68 -2.29
C ARG A 609 0.89 0.89 -2.59
N ASP A 610 0.98 -0.04 -3.53
CA ASP A 610 -0.05 -1.04 -3.83
C ASP A 610 0.58 -2.33 -4.39
N GLU A 611 -0.21 -3.14 -5.12
CA GLU A 611 0.21 -4.40 -5.74
C GLU A 611 0.74 -4.23 -7.19
N GLY A 612 0.99 -3.00 -7.63
CA GLY A 612 1.60 -2.73 -8.95
C GLY A 612 3.06 -3.18 -9.03
N ALA A 613 3.64 -3.11 -10.23
CA ALA A 613 5.08 -3.23 -10.42
C ALA A 613 5.56 -2.00 -11.22
N TYR A 614 6.22 -1.06 -10.56
CA TYR A 614 6.47 0.25 -11.15
C TYR A 614 7.86 0.36 -11.81
N THR A 615 7.87 0.91 -13.02
CA THR A 615 9.07 1.24 -13.81
C THR A 615 9.22 2.76 -13.89
N GLY A 616 9.51 3.36 -15.05
CA GLY A 616 9.77 4.79 -15.20
C GLY A 616 8.67 5.67 -14.59
N LEU A 617 9.11 6.82 -14.08
CA LEU A 617 8.22 7.84 -13.53
C LEU A 617 8.66 9.23 -13.97
N VAL A 618 7.73 10.17 -13.95
CA VAL A 618 8.03 11.60 -14.16
C VAL A 618 7.06 12.47 -13.39
N THR A 619 7.55 13.60 -12.90
CA THR A 619 6.79 14.64 -12.20
C THR A 619 6.43 15.78 -13.16
N LEU A 620 5.24 16.36 -13.01
CA LEU A 620 4.95 17.64 -13.68
C LEU A 620 5.61 18.81 -12.93
N PRO A 621 6.27 19.74 -13.64
CA PRO A 621 6.71 21.01 -13.06
C PRO A 621 5.51 21.78 -12.46
N GLU A 622 5.76 22.67 -11.49
CA GLU A 622 4.72 23.60 -11.05
C GLU A 622 4.39 24.56 -12.21
N ALA A 623 3.09 24.71 -12.51
CA ALA A 623 2.59 25.52 -13.62
C ALA A 623 2.73 27.03 -13.39
#